data_AF-A0A1G0N915-F1
#
_entry.id   AF-A0A1G0N915-F1
#
_cell.length_a   1.000
_cell.length_b   1.000
_cell.length_c   1.000
_cell.angle_alpha   90.00
_cell.angle_beta   90.00
_cell.angle_gamma   90.00
#
_symmetry.space_group_name_H-M   'P 1'
#
loop_
_entity.id
_entity.type
_entity.pdbx_description
1 polymer ?
#
loop_
_entity_poly.entity_id
_entity_poly.type
_entity_poly.pdbx_seq_one_letter_code
_entity_poly.pdbx_strand_id
1 'polypeptide(L)'
;MLRDRRVAIDAIGADRPRSNGRVRSKEELAHLERLRLKIQQEKEIKLEKLAKGEWGVESTSTPEGNLCAATFAKQSTSNEGVIGGMVTIMGFQQPKPDAWLMFHGTGLPKPRDVEKLKITLQQDDEPAQTVQVFNYRYGTSREIGVVAFAVPGLAAALEGMRDKQSFKLSIDGKTAMTIQWADAAPVIKKLRQCAK
;
A
#
# COMPACT_ATOMS: atom_id res chain seq x y z
N MET A 1 27.53 -38.00 22.53
CA MET A 1 26.38 -37.78 21.63
C MET A 1 26.58 -36.68 20.57
N LEU A 2 27.82 -36.25 20.24
CA LEU A 2 28.08 -35.23 19.19
C LEU A 2 28.79 -35.78 17.95
N ARG A 3 29.33 -37.01 17.98
CA ARG A 3 29.98 -37.66 16.83
C ARG A 3 28.96 -38.21 15.83
N ASP A 4 27.85 -38.78 16.29
CA ASP A 4 26.84 -39.42 15.43
C ASP A 4 26.05 -38.43 14.56
N ARG A 5 25.89 -37.17 15.01
CA ARG A 5 25.22 -36.13 14.22
C ARG A 5 26.02 -35.68 13.00
N ARG A 6 27.36 -35.65 13.06
CA ARG A 6 28.18 -35.30 11.89
C ARG A 6 28.14 -36.40 10.84
N VAL A 7 28.22 -37.66 11.28
CA VAL A 7 28.11 -38.83 10.39
C VAL A 7 26.74 -38.89 9.71
N ALA A 8 25.66 -38.55 10.42
CA ALA A 8 24.33 -38.47 9.83
C ALA A 8 24.17 -37.31 8.83
N ILE A 9 24.81 -36.15 9.08
CA ILE A 9 24.78 -35.01 8.13
C ILE A 9 25.59 -35.32 6.86
N ASP A 10 26.73 -35.99 7.00
CA ASP A 10 27.56 -36.41 5.86
C ASP A 10 26.88 -37.52 5.03
N ALA A 11 26.16 -38.45 5.66
CA ALA A 11 25.40 -39.51 4.99
C ALA A 11 24.18 -38.99 4.20
N ILE A 12 23.52 -37.92 4.67
CA ILE A 12 22.37 -37.31 3.96
C ILE A 12 22.83 -36.50 2.73
N GLY A 13 24.11 -36.10 2.68
CA GLY A 13 24.67 -35.27 1.61
C GLY A 13 25.47 -36.01 0.53
N ALA A 14 25.84 -37.28 0.74
CA ALA A 14 26.78 -37.99 -0.14
C ALA A 14 26.14 -38.60 -1.40
N ASP A 15 24.87 -39.03 -1.34
CA ASP A 15 24.21 -39.78 -2.44
C ASP A 15 23.18 -38.99 -3.24
N ARG A 16 23.01 -37.69 -2.97
CA ARG A 16 22.32 -36.84 -3.93
C ARG A 16 23.31 -36.56 -5.05
N PRO A 17 23.02 -36.90 -6.32
CA PRO A 17 23.79 -36.34 -7.42
C PRO A 17 23.77 -34.84 -7.17
N ARG A 18 24.95 -34.25 -6.91
CA ARG A 18 25.10 -32.80 -6.93
C ARG A 18 24.48 -32.41 -8.26
N SER A 19 23.33 -31.74 -8.23
CA SER A 19 22.77 -31.25 -9.48
C SER A 19 23.92 -30.49 -10.11
N ASN A 20 24.33 -30.91 -11.31
CA ASN A 20 25.33 -30.18 -12.07
C ASN A 20 24.69 -28.82 -12.31
N GLY A 21 24.88 -27.90 -11.37
CA GLY A 21 24.34 -26.57 -11.43
C GLY A 21 24.78 -26.03 -12.75
N ARG A 22 23.82 -25.71 -13.62
CA ARG A 22 24.09 -25.26 -14.98
C ARG A 22 25.17 -24.18 -14.91
N VAL A 23 26.39 -24.53 -15.31
CA VAL A 23 27.52 -23.59 -15.32
C VAL A 23 27.19 -22.61 -16.42
N ARG A 24 26.85 -21.39 -16.01
CA ARG A 24 26.44 -20.35 -16.96
C ARG A 24 27.65 -19.92 -17.79
N SER A 25 27.47 -19.74 -19.09
CA SER A 25 28.52 -19.21 -19.95
C SER A 25 28.90 -17.78 -19.53
N LYS A 26 30.08 -17.30 -19.93
CA LYS A 26 30.48 -15.90 -19.68
C LYS A 26 29.45 -14.92 -20.24
N GLU A 27 28.86 -15.23 -21.39
CA GLU A 27 27.80 -14.43 -22.01
C GLU A 27 26.50 -14.44 -21.20
N GLU A 28 26.08 -15.61 -20.69
CA GLU A 28 24.91 -15.74 -19.82
C GLU A 28 25.10 -14.95 -18.52
N LEU A 29 26.29 -14.98 -17.92
CA LEU A 29 26.61 -14.20 -16.72
C LEU A 29 26.55 -12.69 -16.98
N ALA A 30 27.18 -12.22 -18.06
CA ALA A 30 27.13 -10.81 -18.46
C ALA A 30 25.70 -10.35 -18.77
N HIS A 31 24.87 -11.20 -19.39
CA HIS A 31 23.46 -10.90 -19.63
C HIS A 31 22.67 -10.76 -18.32
N LEU A 32 22.85 -11.68 -17.36
CA LEU A 32 22.16 -11.60 -16.07
C LEU A 32 22.61 -10.41 -15.23
N GLU A 33 23.88 -10.03 -15.31
CA GLU A 33 24.39 -8.83 -14.65
C GLU A 33 23.73 -7.56 -15.22
N ARG A 34 23.63 -7.45 -16.56
CA ARG A 34 22.86 -6.38 -17.21
C ARG A 34 21.40 -6.33 -16.76
N LEU A 35 20.74 -7.48 -16.68
CA LEU A 35 19.36 -7.55 -16.18
C LEU A 35 19.25 -7.11 -14.72
N ARG A 36 20.18 -7.52 -13.86
CA ARG A 36 20.22 -7.09 -12.45
C ARG A 36 20.40 -5.59 -12.32
N LEU A 37 21.34 -5.01 -13.07
CA LEU A 37 21.57 -3.57 -13.09
C LEU A 37 20.33 -2.82 -13.57
N LYS A 38 19.68 -3.30 -14.63
CA LYS A 38 18.42 -2.71 -15.12
C LYS A 38 17.31 -2.77 -14.08
N ILE A 39 17.09 -3.93 -13.45
CA ILE A 39 16.10 -4.09 -12.39
C ILE A 39 16.42 -3.17 -11.20
N GLN A 40 17.70 -3.01 -10.85
CA GLN A 40 18.14 -2.14 -9.77
C GLN A 40 17.85 -0.66 -10.10
N GLN A 41 18.19 -0.22 -11.31
CA GLN A 41 17.88 1.14 -11.78
C GLN A 41 16.36 1.40 -11.80
N GLU A 42 15.57 0.47 -12.33
CA GLU A 42 14.10 0.59 -12.36
C GLU A 42 13.52 0.67 -10.93
N LYS A 43 14.07 -0.11 -9.99
CA LYS A 43 13.70 -0.04 -8.57
C LYS A 43 14.04 1.30 -7.95
N GLU A 44 15.23 1.83 -8.21
CA GLU A 44 15.67 3.14 -7.69
C GLU A 44 14.78 4.27 -8.21
N ILE A 45 14.47 4.29 -9.51
CA ILE A 45 13.53 5.24 -10.10
C ILE A 45 12.15 5.15 -9.44
N LYS A 46 11.66 3.92 -9.22
CA LYS A 46 10.37 3.70 -8.56
C LYS A 46 10.37 4.18 -7.10
N LEU A 47 11.45 3.92 -6.37
CA LEU A 47 11.61 4.40 -4.99
C LEU A 47 11.66 5.92 -4.93
N GLU A 48 12.37 6.57 -5.86
CA GLU A 48 12.42 8.03 -5.94
C GLU A 48 11.03 8.63 -6.19
N LYS A 49 10.25 8.05 -7.11
CA LYS A 49 8.86 8.44 -7.35
C LYS A 49 7.99 8.27 -6.11
N LEU A 50 8.09 7.12 -5.44
CA LEU A 50 7.33 6.86 -4.21
C LEU A 50 7.76 7.77 -3.05
N ALA A 51 9.02 8.20 -2.98
CA ALA A 51 9.46 9.16 -1.98
C ALA A 51 8.83 10.54 -2.19
N LYS A 52 8.67 10.96 -3.45
CA LYS A 52 7.97 12.20 -3.83
C LYS A 52 6.46 12.09 -3.64
N GLY A 53 5.91 10.91 -3.87
CA GLY A 53 4.48 10.63 -3.88
C GLY A 53 3.93 10.65 -5.31
N GLU A 54 3.05 9.71 -5.63
CA GLU A 54 2.45 9.56 -6.95
C GLU A 54 0.95 9.30 -6.86
N TRP A 55 0.19 9.94 -7.75
CA TRP A 55 -1.24 9.72 -7.93
C TRP A 55 -1.51 8.77 -9.09
N GLY A 56 -2.32 7.75 -8.85
CA GLY A 56 -2.99 6.95 -9.87
C GLY A 56 -4.50 7.22 -9.86
N VAL A 57 -5.13 7.23 -11.04
CA VAL A 57 -6.60 7.34 -11.17
C VAL A 57 -7.07 6.28 -12.14
N GLU A 58 -8.06 5.50 -11.72
CA GLU A 58 -8.62 4.39 -12.47
C GLU A 58 -10.15 4.46 -12.46
N SER A 59 -10.77 3.95 -13.51
CA SER A 59 -12.21 3.79 -13.61
C SER A 59 -12.49 2.42 -14.21
N THR A 60 -13.34 1.64 -13.55
CA THR A 60 -13.70 0.28 -13.97
C THR A 60 -15.21 0.21 -14.14
N SER A 61 -15.67 -0.30 -15.29
CA SER A 61 -17.09 -0.51 -15.52
C SER A 61 -17.59 -1.72 -14.73
N THR A 62 -18.67 -1.54 -13.97
CA THR A 62 -19.32 -2.59 -13.19
C THR A 62 -20.82 -2.64 -13.53
N PRO A 63 -21.53 -3.74 -13.23
CA PRO A 63 -23.00 -3.79 -13.37
C PRO A 63 -23.73 -2.65 -12.64
N GLU A 64 -23.14 -2.15 -11.55
CA GLU A 64 -23.63 -1.06 -10.71
C GLU A 64 -23.13 0.32 -11.13
N GLY A 65 -22.58 0.47 -12.35
CA GLY A 65 -22.01 1.73 -12.85
C GLY A 65 -20.49 1.76 -12.81
N ASN A 66 -19.89 2.92 -13.12
CA ASN A 66 -18.43 3.02 -13.08
C ASN A 66 -17.94 3.16 -11.64
N LEU A 67 -17.01 2.29 -11.25
CA LEU A 67 -16.25 2.41 -10.01
C LEU A 67 -15.03 3.28 -10.29
N CYS A 68 -14.99 4.44 -9.64
CA CYS A 68 -13.92 5.41 -9.78
C CYS A 68 -12.99 5.31 -8.57
N ALA A 69 -11.68 5.27 -8.78
CA ALA A 69 -10.71 5.25 -7.71
C ALA A 69 -9.54 6.19 -8.01
N ALA A 70 -9.07 6.90 -6.98
CA ALA A 70 -7.77 7.53 -7.00
C ALA A 70 -6.94 7.02 -5.83
N THR A 71 -5.69 6.69 -6.12
CA THR A 71 -4.72 6.19 -5.14
C THR A 71 -3.54 7.14 -5.09
N PHE A 72 -3.22 7.66 -3.92
CA PHE A 72 -1.94 8.31 -3.65
C PHE A 72 -1.02 7.34 -2.93
N ALA A 73 0.16 7.11 -3.49
CA ALA A 73 1.19 6.28 -2.87
C ALA A 73 2.41 7.14 -2.54
N LYS A 74 2.82 7.14 -1.27
CA LYS A 74 4.06 7.79 -0.85
C LYS A 74 4.71 6.96 0.23
N GLN A 75 5.97 6.63 0.08
CA GLN A 75 6.70 5.88 1.11
C GLN A 75 7.95 6.67 1.49
N SER A 76 8.06 7.03 2.77
CA SER A 76 9.23 7.71 3.32
C SER A 76 9.77 6.91 4.49
N THR A 77 11.07 6.65 4.48
CA THR A 77 11.77 6.11 5.64
C THR A 77 12.10 7.26 6.58
N SER A 78 11.45 7.33 7.74
CA SER A 78 11.88 8.21 8.83
C SER A 78 12.25 7.39 10.05
N ASN A 79 13.09 7.97 10.90
CA ASN A 79 13.54 7.36 12.15
C ASN A 79 12.45 7.39 13.26
N GLU A 80 11.32 8.06 13.01
CA GLU A 80 10.25 8.31 14.01
C GLU A 80 9.00 7.43 13.80
N GLY A 81 9.04 6.50 12.85
CA GLY A 81 7.94 5.60 12.53
C GLY A 81 7.72 5.44 11.03
N VAL A 82 6.63 4.76 10.65
CA VAL A 82 6.27 4.60 9.24
C VAL A 82 5.59 5.89 8.75
N ILE A 83 6.33 6.71 8.00
CA ILE A 83 5.79 7.85 7.28
C ILE A 83 5.41 7.39 5.87
N GLY A 84 4.14 7.56 5.52
CA GLY A 84 3.60 7.16 4.23
C GLY A 84 2.89 5.80 4.26
N GLY A 85 2.59 5.32 3.06
CA GLY A 85 1.65 4.24 2.76
C GLY A 85 0.90 4.58 1.48
N MET A 86 -0.33 4.10 1.37
CA MET A 86 -1.23 4.46 0.29
C MET A 86 -2.56 4.99 0.85
N VAL A 87 -3.13 5.99 0.20
CA VAL A 87 -4.52 6.40 0.43
C VAL A 87 -5.31 6.19 -0.84
N THR A 88 -6.44 5.51 -0.73
CA THR A 88 -7.38 5.29 -1.83
C THR A 88 -8.68 6.00 -1.52
N ILE A 89 -9.14 6.85 -2.43
CA ILE A 89 -10.52 7.35 -2.45
C ILE A 89 -11.24 6.62 -3.58
N MET A 90 -12.31 5.90 -3.28
CA MET A 90 -13.09 5.18 -4.29
C MET A 90 -14.59 5.31 -4.06
N GLY A 91 -15.37 5.24 -5.13
CA GLY A 91 -16.83 5.22 -5.03
C GLY A 91 -17.50 5.00 -6.37
N PHE A 92 -18.79 4.68 -6.30
CA PHE A 92 -19.63 4.49 -7.49
C PHE A 92 -20.31 5.81 -7.91
N GLN A 93 -20.65 5.91 -9.19
CA GLN A 93 -21.38 7.03 -9.77
C GLN A 93 -22.87 7.01 -9.35
N GLN A 94 -23.59 5.93 -9.67
CA GLN A 94 -24.98 5.64 -9.28
C GLN A 94 -25.26 4.13 -9.52
N PRO A 95 -26.17 3.47 -8.78
CA PRO A 95 -27.15 4.01 -7.83
C PRO A 95 -26.72 3.99 -6.35
N LYS A 96 -25.57 3.38 -6.03
CA LYS A 96 -25.11 3.24 -4.65
C LYS A 96 -24.20 4.41 -4.28
N PRO A 97 -24.53 5.23 -3.27
CA PRO A 97 -23.65 6.27 -2.77
C PRO A 97 -22.52 5.68 -1.89
N ASP A 98 -22.09 4.45 -2.16
CA ASP A 98 -21.03 3.81 -1.40
C ASP A 98 -19.70 4.36 -1.89
N ALA A 99 -18.99 5.00 -0.97
CA ALA A 99 -17.63 5.43 -1.21
C ALA A 99 -16.79 5.16 0.03
N TRP A 100 -15.48 5.05 -0.20
CA TRP A 100 -14.51 4.64 0.79
C TRP A 100 -13.29 5.55 0.72
N LEU A 101 -12.83 5.93 1.90
CA LEU A 101 -11.50 6.50 2.11
C LEU A 101 -10.67 5.44 2.85
N MET A 102 -9.63 4.92 2.20
CA MET A 102 -8.89 3.76 2.66
C MET A 102 -7.41 4.10 2.84
N PHE A 103 -6.87 3.74 3.99
CA PHE A 103 -5.45 3.89 4.30
C PHE A 103 -4.79 2.53 4.35
N HIS A 104 -3.65 2.40 3.69
CA HIS A 104 -2.84 1.19 3.63
C HIS A 104 -1.46 1.50 4.19
N GLY A 105 -1.02 0.75 5.21
CA GLY A 105 0.23 1.04 5.88
C GLY A 105 0.74 -0.12 6.74
N THR A 106 2.04 -0.16 6.97
CA THR A 106 2.67 -1.21 7.79
C THR A 106 2.51 -0.98 9.29
N GLY A 107 2.17 0.23 9.71
CA GLY A 107 1.81 0.58 11.09
C GLY A 107 0.33 0.34 11.44
N LEU A 108 -0.50 -0.06 10.46
CA LEU A 108 -1.93 -0.30 10.68
C LEU A 108 -2.21 -1.74 11.13
N PRO A 109 -3.26 -1.98 11.93
CA PRO A 109 -3.68 -3.33 12.31
C PRO A 109 -4.03 -4.18 11.09
N LYS A 110 -3.75 -5.48 11.20
CA LYS A 110 -3.84 -6.44 10.09
C LYS A 110 -4.54 -7.73 10.52
N PRO A 111 -5.81 -7.65 11.02
CA PRO A 111 -6.55 -8.85 11.36
C PRO A 111 -6.79 -9.69 10.10
N ARG A 112 -6.96 -11.01 10.30
CA ARG A 112 -7.21 -11.93 9.19
C ARG A 112 -8.59 -11.71 8.58
N ASP A 113 -9.57 -11.46 9.44
CA ASP A 113 -10.96 -11.18 9.09
C ASP A 113 -11.23 -9.68 9.21
N VAL A 114 -12.31 -9.21 8.60
CA VAL A 114 -12.72 -7.79 8.71
C VAL A 114 -13.24 -7.53 10.11
N GLU A 115 -12.66 -6.55 10.78
CA GLU A 115 -13.04 -6.13 12.13
C GLU A 115 -13.44 -4.65 12.13
N LYS A 116 -14.12 -4.24 13.21
CA LYS A 116 -14.38 -2.83 13.49
C LYS A 116 -13.34 -2.33 14.48
N LEU A 117 -12.77 -1.16 14.19
CA LEU A 117 -11.77 -0.50 15.03
C LEU A 117 -12.21 0.93 15.31
N LYS A 118 -11.90 1.45 16.51
CA LYS A 118 -11.97 2.90 16.76
C LYS A 118 -10.61 3.50 16.42
N ILE A 119 -10.60 4.54 15.60
CA ILE A 119 -9.38 5.24 15.22
C ILE A 119 -9.59 6.74 15.34
N THR A 120 -8.54 7.45 15.72
CA THR A 120 -8.51 8.91 15.68
C THR A 120 -7.89 9.36 14.36
N LEU A 121 -8.66 10.11 13.57
CA LEU A 121 -8.22 10.74 12.33
C LEU A 121 -8.06 12.23 12.56
N GLN A 122 -6.90 12.77 12.23
CA GLN A 122 -6.67 14.20 12.10
C GLN A 122 -6.39 14.53 10.63
N GLN A 123 -7.11 15.50 10.09
CA GLN A 123 -6.96 16.00 8.73
C GLN A 123 -6.43 17.43 8.80
N ASP A 124 -5.24 17.67 8.28
CA ASP A 124 -4.58 18.99 8.39
C ASP A 124 -4.56 19.49 9.85
N ASP A 125 -4.85 20.78 10.02
CA ASP A 125 -4.96 21.45 11.33
C ASP A 125 -6.38 21.35 11.93
N GLU A 126 -7.28 20.55 11.34
CA GLU A 126 -8.62 20.35 11.86
C GLU A 126 -8.59 19.51 13.16
N PRO A 127 -9.54 19.71 14.09
CA PRO A 127 -9.61 18.91 15.31
C PRO A 127 -9.70 17.41 15.00
N ALA A 128 -8.88 16.63 15.70
CA ALA A 128 -8.87 15.19 15.53
C ALA A 128 -10.23 14.57 15.92
N GLN A 129 -10.73 13.67 15.08
CA GLN A 129 -12.01 13.00 15.27
C GLN A 129 -11.80 11.51 15.52
N THR A 130 -12.48 10.96 16.53
CA THR A 130 -12.48 9.52 16.78
C THR A 130 -13.71 8.90 16.17
N VAL A 131 -13.51 7.98 15.23
CA VAL A 131 -14.58 7.33 14.47
C VAL A 131 -14.39 5.82 14.45
N GLN A 132 -15.48 5.10 14.19
CA GLN A 132 -15.45 3.67 13.95
C GLN A 132 -15.19 3.41 12.47
N VAL A 133 -14.25 2.52 12.18
CA VAL A 133 -13.79 2.14 10.84
C VAL A 133 -13.75 0.63 10.70
N PHE A 134 -13.61 0.15 9.48
CA PHE A 134 -13.28 -1.25 9.23
C PHE A 134 -11.77 -1.41 9.11
N ASN A 135 -11.21 -2.50 9.64
CA ASN A 135 -9.81 -2.83 9.47
C ASN A 135 -9.62 -4.30 9.06
N TYR A 136 -8.63 -4.53 8.20
CA TYR A 136 -8.31 -5.86 7.67
C TYR A 136 -6.91 -5.86 7.06
N ARG A 137 -6.40 -7.06 6.76
CA ARG A 137 -5.12 -7.25 6.07
C ARG A 137 -5.23 -7.05 4.56
N TYR A 138 -4.28 -6.34 3.95
CA TYR A 138 -4.28 -6.11 2.50
C TYR A 138 -3.97 -7.38 1.70
N GLY A 139 -4.98 -7.95 1.04
CA GLY A 139 -4.84 -9.16 0.24
C GLY A 139 -4.21 -10.30 1.03
N THR A 140 -3.12 -10.88 0.50
CA THR A 140 -2.33 -11.92 1.18
C THR A 140 -1.12 -11.37 1.95
N SER A 141 -0.87 -10.06 1.89
CA SER A 141 0.30 -9.42 2.51
C SER A 141 0.26 -9.54 4.03
N ARG A 142 1.32 -10.04 4.65
CA ARG A 142 1.44 -10.08 6.12
C ARG A 142 1.94 -8.78 6.73
N GLU A 143 2.34 -7.82 5.90
CA GLU A 143 2.97 -6.58 6.37
C GLU A 143 2.04 -5.37 6.34
N ILE A 144 1.00 -5.39 5.51
CA ILE A 144 0.17 -4.22 5.24
C ILE A 144 -1.22 -4.40 5.85
N GLY A 145 -1.55 -3.51 6.78
CA GLY A 145 -2.92 -3.33 7.29
C GLY A 145 -3.68 -2.30 6.46
N VAL A 146 -5.01 -2.41 6.48
CA VAL A 146 -5.94 -1.50 5.85
C VAL A 146 -6.90 -0.97 6.91
N VAL A 147 -7.15 0.34 6.87
CA VAL A 147 -8.23 0.99 7.59
C VAL A 147 -9.14 1.68 6.56
N ALA A 148 -10.42 1.33 6.56
CA ALA A 148 -11.41 1.84 5.61
C ALA A 148 -12.51 2.63 6.32
N PHE A 149 -12.64 3.89 5.94
CA PHE A 149 -13.69 4.80 6.37
C PHE A 149 -14.82 4.76 5.33
N ALA A 150 -16.04 4.46 5.78
CA ALA A 150 -17.22 4.65 4.96
C ALA A 150 -17.50 6.15 4.84
N VAL A 151 -17.67 6.65 3.61
CA VAL A 151 -18.03 8.04 3.35
C VAL A 151 -19.39 8.08 2.63
N PRO A 152 -20.23 9.12 2.85
CA PRO A 152 -21.61 9.17 2.33
C PRO A 152 -21.76 9.28 0.80
N GLY A 153 -20.69 9.04 0.03
CA GLY A 153 -20.64 9.13 -1.41
C GLY A 153 -19.36 9.75 -1.94
N LEU A 154 -19.07 9.51 -3.22
CA LEU A 154 -17.86 10.04 -3.86
C LEU A 154 -17.91 11.57 -3.92
N ALA A 155 -19.09 12.17 -4.12
CA ALA A 155 -19.26 13.63 -4.06
C ALA A 155 -18.85 14.22 -2.71
N ALA A 156 -19.34 13.64 -1.60
CA ALA A 156 -18.98 14.08 -0.24
C ALA A 156 -17.48 13.91 0.04
N ALA A 157 -16.86 12.82 -0.42
CA ALA A 157 -15.41 12.63 -0.31
C ALA A 157 -14.63 13.73 -1.06
N LEU A 158 -15.11 14.15 -2.23
CA LEU A 158 -14.48 15.16 -3.08
C LEU A 158 -14.68 16.61 -2.59
N GLU A 159 -15.65 16.86 -1.72
CA GLU A 159 -15.85 18.15 -1.06
C GLU A 159 -14.79 18.38 0.03
N GLY A 160 -14.43 17.33 0.78
CA GLY A 160 -13.39 17.38 1.82
C GLY A 160 -11.95 17.25 1.30
N MET A 161 -11.76 17.13 -0.01
CA MET A 161 -10.46 16.86 -0.62
C MET A 161 -9.77 18.16 -1.03
N ARG A 162 -8.51 18.35 -0.60
CA ARG A 162 -7.69 19.51 -0.95
C ARG A 162 -6.52 19.11 -1.85
N ASP A 163 -6.00 20.06 -2.62
CA ASP A 163 -4.82 19.86 -3.49
C ASP A 163 -3.60 19.36 -2.68
N LYS A 164 -3.41 19.96 -1.50
CA LYS A 164 -2.46 19.53 -0.47
C LYS A 164 -3.26 19.17 0.77
N GLN A 165 -3.02 17.98 1.30
CA GLN A 165 -3.72 17.50 2.48
C GLN A 165 -2.83 16.52 3.25
N SER A 166 -2.95 16.55 4.56
CA SER A 166 -2.23 15.70 5.49
C SER A 166 -3.21 14.92 6.37
N PHE A 167 -2.82 13.70 6.70
CA PHE A 167 -3.58 12.79 7.53
C PHE A 167 -2.67 12.21 8.59
N LYS A 168 -3.16 12.19 9.82
CA LYS A 168 -2.56 11.46 10.93
C LYS A 168 -3.60 10.52 11.52
N LEU A 169 -3.28 9.24 11.50
CA LEU A 169 -4.09 8.17 12.06
C LEU A 169 -3.45 7.74 13.37
N SER A 170 -4.24 7.73 14.45
CA SER A 170 -3.80 7.28 15.77
C SER A 170 -4.72 6.21 16.35
N ILE A 171 -4.12 5.21 17.00
CA ILE A 171 -4.81 4.10 17.66
C ILE A 171 -4.31 4.08 19.11
N ASP A 172 -5.23 4.09 20.07
CA ASP A 172 -4.90 4.12 21.51
C ASP A 172 -3.91 5.24 21.87
N GLY A 173 -4.08 6.42 21.24
CA GLY A 173 -3.23 7.60 21.44
C GLY A 173 -1.86 7.53 20.75
N LYS A 174 -1.51 6.44 20.08
CA LYS A 174 -0.24 6.28 19.35
C LYS A 174 -0.45 6.50 17.85
N THR A 175 0.44 7.28 17.24
CA THR A 175 0.46 7.46 15.78
C THR A 175 0.70 6.11 15.09
N ALA A 176 -0.25 5.67 14.26
CA ALA A 176 -0.16 4.45 13.47
C ALA A 176 0.29 4.73 12.04
N MET A 177 -0.08 5.90 11.50
CA MET A 177 0.29 6.32 10.14
C MET A 177 0.20 7.84 10.02
N THR A 178 1.16 8.44 9.33
CA THR A 178 1.08 9.82 8.85
C THR A 178 1.33 9.82 7.35
N ILE A 179 0.48 10.49 6.58
CA ILE A 179 0.67 10.66 5.14
C ILE A 179 0.21 12.04 4.70
N GLN A 180 0.94 12.61 3.74
CA GLN A 180 0.60 13.89 3.13
C GLN A 180 0.73 13.76 1.62
N TRP A 181 -0.27 14.27 0.92
CA TRP A 181 -0.24 14.42 -0.53
C TRP A 181 -0.16 15.87 -0.95
N ALA A 182 0.23 16.05 -2.21
CA ALA A 182 0.17 17.28 -2.96
C ALA A 182 -0.30 16.96 -4.40
N ASP A 183 -0.54 17.99 -5.21
CA ASP A 183 -0.87 17.88 -6.63
C ASP A 183 -2.16 17.07 -6.91
N ALA A 184 -3.12 17.13 -5.98
CA ALA A 184 -4.39 16.42 -6.09
C ALA A 184 -5.43 17.16 -6.96
N ALA A 185 -5.24 18.45 -7.29
CA ALA A 185 -6.18 19.21 -8.12
C ALA A 185 -6.59 18.51 -9.44
N PRO A 186 -5.65 18.00 -10.29
CA PRO A 186 -6.02 17.27 -11.49
C PRO A 186 -6.76 15.95 -11.18
N VAL A 187 -6.44 15.31 -10.05
CA VAL A 187 -7.09 14.06 -9.60
C VAL A 187 -8.53 14.33 -9.18
N ILE A 188 -8.76 15.36 -8.37
CA ILE A 188 -10.09 15.81 -7.94
C ILE A 188 -10.95 16.11 -9.17
N LYS A 189 -10.39 16.79 -10.18
CA LYS A 189 -11.11 17.07 -11.43
C LYS A 189 -11.52 15.79 -12.16
N LYS A 190 -10.61 14.81 -12.29
CA LYS A 190 -10.90 13.51 -12.93
C LYS A 190 -11.97 12.72 -12.16
N LEU A 191 -11.86 12.65 -10.84
CA LEU A 191 -12.85 11.96 -10.01
C LEU A 191 -14.22 12.64 -10.09
N ARG A 192 -14.28 13.98 -10.11
CA ARG A 192 -15.54 14.71 -10.33
C ARG A 192 -16.18 14.43 -11.69
N GLN A 193 -15.37 14.20 -12.72
CA GLN A 193 -15.88 13.80 -14.04
C GLN A 193 -16.43 12.36 -14.02
N CYS A 194 -15.81 11.49 -13.22
CA CYS A 194 -16.23 10.10 -13.07
C CYS A 194 -17.47 9.95 -12.17
N ALA A 195 -17.67 10.87 -11.22
CA ALA A 195 -18.81 10.92 -10.30
C ALA A 195 -20.09 11.53 -10.89
N LYS A 196 -20.05 12.04 -12.12
CA LYS A 196 -21.21 12.56 -12.86
C LYS A 196 -21.82 11.46 -13.69
#